data_AF-A0A679EZ66-F1
#
_entry.id   AF-A0A679EZ66-F1
#
_cell.length_a   1.000
_cell.length_b   1.000
_cell.length_c   1.000
_cell.angle_alpha   90.00
_cell.angle_beta   90.00
_cell.angle_gamma   90.00
#
_symmetry.space_group_name_H-M   'P 1'
#
loop_
_entity.id
_entity.type
_entity.pdbx_description
1 polymer ?
#
loop_
_entity_poly.entity_id
_entity_poly.type
_entity_poly.pdbx_seq_one_letter_code
_entity_poly.pdbx_strand_id
1 'polypeptide(L)'
;MPTFDSGAYFLTTLIPISTTTIVEDGVPTSPVHALRKHLSLMPRGERSPFATNTTNHFARLVVIDDVDYNGREQPNTLLVAASPELPIDQKYKDMLNPVIAQRQDHLSCPFLFFSADFDSKTGSDAERDAYLRDLWTQSEGELRKVFKYCLGFEARVRDAASFAKYVADCQIETTMPFHDYWAHGVPADKLPSVALKTVGLAGLGIFAVAAALVYFWLLPHFLHGFIGALLAIVAGVAAAGLAIYLYILDFGKKPFPAAPDSTLPDVLKALYLRRELTRFAIDNQVDAAGTDPASAQRLYDAFKAFIDANKPGDVEGPTQKPGAIGI
;
A
#
# COMPACT_ATOMS: atom_id res chain seq x y z
N MET A 1 2.62 2.06 -9.27
CA MET A 1 3.17 2.73 -8.06
C MET A 1 2.44 2.13 -6.88
N PRO A 2 3.15 1.76 -5.81
CA PRO A 2 2.64 0.90 -4.74
C PRO A 2 1.65 1.60 -3.78
N THR A 3 1.42 2.90 -3.95
CA THR A 3 0.39 3.69 -3.24
C THR A 3 -1.04 3.38 -3.70
N PHE A 4 -1.23 2.68 -4.82
CA PHE A 4 -2.53 2.22 -5.26
C PHE A 4 -2.42 0.78 -5.75
N ASP A 5 -3.29 -0.08 -5.24
CA ASP A 5 -3.34 -1.49 -5.63
C ASP A 5 -4.71 -2.09 -5.31
N SER A 6 -5.15 -3.05 -6.14
CA SER A 6 -6.39 -3.82 -5.91
C SER A 6 -7.64 -2.99 -5.58
N GLY A 7 -7.75 -1.77 -6.13
CA GLY A 7 -8.90 -0.88 -5.90
C GLY A 7 -8.85 -0.06 -4.61
N ALA A 8 -7.72 -0.06 -3.91
CA ALA A 8 -7.50 0.71 -2.69
C ALA A 8 -6.31 1.67 -2.85
N TYR A 9 -6.44 2.85 -2.27
CA TYR A 9 -5.35 3.81 -2.11
C TYR A 9 -4.75 3.64 -0.72
N PHE A 10 -3.43 3.48 -0.65
CA PHE A 10 -2.66 3.34 0.58
C PHE A 10 -1.98 4.66 0.89
N LEU A 11 -2.66 5.53 1.64
CA LEU A 11 -2.05 6.77 2.10
C LEU A 11 -1.05 6.43 3.20
N THR A 12 0.19 6.87 3.04
CA THR A 12 1.25 6.74 4.04
C THR A 12 1.97 8.06 4.17
N THR A 13 1.96 8.64 5.36
CA THR A 13 2.54 9.97 5.60
C THR A 13 3.45 9.95 6.82
N LEU A 14 4.52 10.75 6.74
CA LEU A 14 5.40 11.04 7.85
C LEU A 14 5.38 12.55 8.10
N ILE A 15 4.71 12.94 9.18
CA ILE A 15 4.46 14.34 9.50
C ILE A 15 5.38 14.74 10.67
N PRO A 16 6.32 15.68 10.49
CA PRO A 16 7.22 16.08 11.58
C PRO A 16 6.44 16.63 12.77
N ILE A 17 6.78 16.18 13.97
CA ILE A 17 6.22 16.71 15.22
C ILE A 17 7.07 17.89 15.68
N SER A 18 6.42 18.95 16.17
CA SER A 18 7.15 20.10 16.71
C SER A 18 7.97 19.70 17.94
N THR A 19 9.21 20.17 18.02
CA THR A 19 10.08 20.00 19.21
C THR A 19 10.03 21.21 20.14
N THR A 20 9.27 22.24 19.78
CA THR A 20 9.13 23.45 20.61
C THR A 20 8.23 23.16 21.80
N THR A 21 8.68 23.50 23.01
CA THR A 21 7.88 23.33 24.23
C THR A 21 6.55 24.09 24.12
N ILE A 22 5.48 23.42 24.51
CA ILE A 22 4.14 23.99 24.57
C ILE A 22 3.65 24.04 26.02
N VAL A 23 2.61 24.83 26.28
CA VAL A 23 1.94 24.85 27.58
C VAL A 23 0.58 24.21 27.42
N GLU A 24 0.32 23.13 28.16
CA GLU A 24 -0.96 22.43 28.19
C GLU A 24 -1.44 22.36 29.64
N ASP A 25 -2.68 22.77 29.90
CA ASP A 25 -3.25 22.86 31.26
C ASP A 25 -2.38 23.65 32.26
N GLY A 26 -1.66 24.67 31.76
CA GLY A 26 -0.75 25.49 32.57
C GLY A 26 0.61 24.84 32.87
N VAL A 27 0.88 23.66 32.33
CA VAL A 27 2.13 22.92 32.54
C VAL A 27 2.95 22.89 31.24
N PRO A 28 4.25 23.27 31.27
CA PRO A 28 5.14 23.07 30.14
C PRO A 28 5.27 21.59 29.80
N THR A 29 4.99 21.22 28.55
CA THR A 29 5.05 19.83 28.07
C THR A 29 5.67 19.74 26.68
N SER A 30 6.16 18.55 26.34
CA SER A 30 6.65 18.24 25.01
C SER A 30 5.47 17.89 24.09
N PRO A 31 5.39 18.45 22.85
CA PRO A 31 4.32 18.13 21.90
C PRO A 31 4.18 16.63 21.62
N VAL A 32 5.29 15.87 21.60
CA VAL A 32 5.24 14.42 21.38
C VAL A 32 4.52 13.69 22.52
N HIS A 33 4.71 14.15 23.77
CA HIS A 33 4.07 13.55 24.93
C HIS A 33 2.57 13.91 24.98
N ALA A 34 2.25 15.18 24.70
CA ALA A 34 0.87 15.64 24.60
C ALA A 34 0.10 14.90 23.49
N LEU A 35 0.72 14.73 22.31
CA LEU A 35 0.17 13.95 21.21
C LEU A 35 -0.09 12.49 21.61
N ARG A 36 0.86 11.81 22.26
CA ARG A 36 0.66 10.43 22.75
C ARG A 36 -0.51 10.33 23.73
N LYS A 37 -0.58 11.26 24.68
CA LYS A 37 -1.68 11.34 25.64
C LYS A 37 -3.02 11.51 24.92
N HIS A 38 -3.06 12.34 23.88
CA HIS A 38 -4.29 12.52 23.11
C HIS A 38 -4.66 11.26 22.30
N LEU A 39 -3.70 10.65 21.58
CA LEU A 39 -3.92 9.44 20.80
C LEU A 39 -4.38 8.25 21.66
N SER A 40 -3.89 8.13 22.90
CA SER A 40 -4.31 7.06 23.82
C SER A 40 -5.76 7.22 24.32
N LEU A 41 -6.29 8.44 24.31
CA LEU A 41 -7.65 8.77 24.72
C LEU A 41 -8.63 8.78 23.54
N MET A 42 -8.14 8.64 22.31
CA MET A 42 -8.96 8.73 21.11
C MET A 42 -9.97 7.56 21.06
N PRO A 43 -11.25 7.82 20.71
CA PRO A 43 -12.25 6.76 20.64
C PRO A 43 -11.91 5.75 19.53
N ARG A 44 -12.26 4.49 19.77
CA ARG A 44 -12.04 3.35 18.86
C ARG A 44 -13.37 2.70 18.46
N GLY A 45 -13.32 1.88 17.41
CA GLY A 45 -14.51 1.19 16.87
C GLY A 45 -15.50 2.18 16.25
N GLU A 46 -16.79 1.99 16.49
CA GLU A 46 -17.88 2.83 15.95
C GLU A 46 -17.78 4.31 16.33
N ARG A 47 -17.10 4.62 17.45
CA ARG A 47 -16.90 5.99 17.91
C ARG A 47 -15.64 6.64 17.34
N SER A 48 -14.86 5.90 16.55
CA SER A 48 -13.67 6.43 15.90
C SER A 48 -14.05 7.54 14.92
N PRO A 49 -13.31 8.66 14.86
CA PRO A 49 -13.49 9.69 13.83
C PRO A 49 -13.24 9.17 12.41
N PHE A 50 -12.60 7.99 12.28
CA PHE A 50 -12.34 7.33 11.02
C PHE A 50 -13.48 6.40 10.58
N ALA A 51 -14.40 6.04 11.48
CA ALA A 51 -15.52 5.15 11.20
C ALA A 51 -16.73 5.89 10.59
N THR A 52 -16.71 7.21 10.54
CA THR A 52 -17.77 7.99 9.88
C THR A 52 -17.65 7.94 8.36
N ASN A 53 -16.42 7.77 7.84
CA ASN A 53 -16.17 7.67 6.42
C ASN A 53 -16.37 6.22 5.96
N THR A 54 -17.26 6.03 4.97
CA THR A 54 -17.68 4.72 4.46
C THR A 54 -16.80 4.15 3.36
N THR A 55 -15.66 4.78 3.08
CA THR A 55 -14.64 4.29 2.13
C THR A 55 -13.37 3.81 2.82
N ASN A 56 -13.26 4.03 4.13
CA ASN A 56 -12.05 3.79 4.89
C ASN A 56 -12.00 2.35 5.46
N HIS A 57 -11.14 1.52 4.89
CA HIS A 57 -10.92 0.14 5.35
C HIS A 57 -10.08 0.11 6.62
N PHE A 58 -9.07 0.97 6.70
CA PHE A 58 -8.14 1.00 7.80
C PHE A 58 -7.52 2.38 7.96
N ALA A 59 -7.44 2.89 9.18
CA ALA A 59 -6.71 4.12 9.49
C ALA A 59 -5.96 4.00 10.81
N ARG A 60 -4.72 4.47 10.82
CA ARG A 60 -3.84 4.44 11.99
C ARG A 60 -3.03 5.72 12.13
N LEU A 61 -2.88 6.13 13.40
CA LEU A 61 -2.01 7.21 13.84
C LEU A 61 -1.02 6.63 14.83
N VAL A 62 0.28 6.78 14.55
CA VAL A 62 1.37 6.26 15.38
C VAL A 62 2.42 7.34 15.52
N VAL A 63 3.02 7.46 16.70
CA VAL A 63 4.20 8.31 16.87
C VAL A 63 5.45 7.46 16.71
N ILE A 64 6.33 7.88 15.81
CA ILE A 64 7.65 7.30 15.59
C ILE A 64 8.67 8.26 16.21
N ASP A 65 9.33 7.86 17.29
CA ASP A 65 10.35 8.68 17.95
C ASP A 65 11.64 8.70 17.15
N ASP A 66 12.11 7.51 16.79
CA ASP A 66 13.38 7.27 16.14
C ASP A 66 13.34 5.91 15.41
N VAL A 67 14.42 5.59 14.69
CA VAL A 67 14.63 4.29 14.05
C VAL A 67 15.53 3.42 14.94
N ASP A 68 14.92 2.55 15.75
CA ASP A 68 15.67 1.68 16.67
C ASP A 68 16.56 0.65 15.95
N TYR A 69 16.17 0.26 14.73
CA TYR A 69 16.90 -0.72 13.93
C TYR A 69 17.02 -0.25 12.47
N ASN A 70 18.21 0.22 12.13
CA ASN A 70 18.62 0.36 10.74
C ASN A 70 19.14 -1.01 10.29
N GLY A 71 18.56 -1.57 9.23
CA GLY A 71 19.11 -2.78 8.62
C GLY A 71 20.60 -2.60 8.33
N ARG A 72 21.41 -3.65 8.49
CA ARG A 72 22.83 -3.57 8.15
C ARG A 72 22.97 -3.47 6.63
N GLU A 73 23.77 -2.51 6.16
CA GLU A 73 24.21 -2.52 4.77
C GLU A 73 25.08 -3.77 4.57
N GLN A 74 24.65 -4.65 3.67
CA GLN A 74 25.36 -5.89 3.40
C GLN A 74 26.51 -5.59 2.42
N PRO A 75 27.79 -5.64 2.84
CA PRO A 75 28.90 -5.49 1.92
C PRO A 75 28.94 -6.68 0.95
N ASN A 76 29.43 -6.45 -0.28
CA ASN A 76 29.61 -7.51 -1.26
C ASN A 76 30.54 -8.59 -0.71
N THR A 77 30.06 -9.83 -0.60
CA THR A 77 30.78 -10.95 0.03
C THR A 77 32.13 -11.25 -0.61
N LEU A 78 32.28 -11.04 -1.92
CA LEU A 78 33.56 -11.20 -2.62
C LEU A 78 34.56 -10.11 -2.22
N LEU A 79 34.08 -8.86 -2.08
CA LEU A 79 34.92 -7.77 -1.59
C LEU A 79 35.33 -7.99 -0.14
N VAL A 80 34.44 -8.50 0.72
CA VAL A 80 34.78 -8.84 2.10
C VAL A 80 35.91 -9.88 2.15
N ALA A 81 35.79 -10.95 1.36
CA ALA A 81 36.78 -12.03 1.30
C ALA A 81 38.15 -11.58 0.77
N ALA A 82 38.15 -10.67 -0.22
CA ALA A 82 39.38 -10.12 -0.80
C ALA A 82 39.97 -8.94 0.01
N SER A 83 39.20 -8.36 0.94
CA SER A 83 39.57 -7.14 1.66
C SER A 83 40.93 -7.18 2.38
N PRO A 84 41.43 -8.31 2.94
CA PRO A 84 42.75 -8.38 3.55
C PRO A 84 43.88 -8.05 2.55
N GLU A 85 43.76 -8.58 1.33
CA GLU A 85 44.78 -8.51 0.27
C GLU A 85 44.70 -7.22 -0.57
N LEU A 86 43.57 -6.50 -0.50
CA LEU A 86 43.41 -5.26 -1.25
C LEU A 86 44.24 -4.11 -0.64
N PRO A 87 44.98 -3.33 -1.45
CA PRO A 87 45.73 -2.16 -1.00
C PRO A 87 44.81 -0.94 -0.85
N ILE A 88 43.80 -1.06 0.01
CA ILE A 88 42.84 -0.01 0.34
C ILE A 88 43.03 0.45 1.80
N ASP A 89 42.66 1.69 2.10
CA ASP A 89 42.80 2.23 3.45
C ASP A 89 42.01 1.40 4.48
N GLN A 90 42.53 1.34 5.71
CA GLN A 90 41.92 0.59 6.82
C GLN A 90 40.46 0.98 7.05
N LYS A 91 40.11 2.26 6.88
CA LYS A 91 38.73 2.75 6.99
C LYS A 91 37.76 1.98 6.07
N TYR A 92 38.16 1.69 4.83
CA TYR A 92 37.32 0.95 3.88
C TYR A 92 37.30 -0.55 4.20
N LYS A 93 38.41 -1.11 4.72
CA LYS A 93 38.43 -2.50 5.22
C LYS A 93 37.47 -2.67 6.40
N ASP A 94 37.42 -1.68 7.30
CA ASP A 94 36.51 -1.70 8.45
C ASP A 94 35.04 -1.59 8.03
N MET A 95 34.73 -0.79 7.00
CA MET A 95 33.37 -0.70 6.42
C MET A 95 32.92 -2.02 5.77
N LEU A 96 33.84 -2.83 5.24
CA LEU A 96 33.55 -4.14 4.66
C LEU A 96 33.44 -5.24 5.73
N ASN A 97 33.86 -5.00 6.96
CA ASN A 97 33.88 -6.01 8.01
C ASN A 97 32.50 -6.13 8.70
N PRO A 98 31.77 -7.26 8.55
CA PRO A 98 30.43 -7.43 9.10
C PRO A 98 30.40 -7.53 10.64
N VAL A 99 31.57 -7.67 11.29
CA VAL A 99 31.71 -7.72 12.75
C VAL A 99 31.76 -6.31 13.36
N ILE A 100 32.17 -5.30 12.59
CA ILE A 100 32.23 -3.92 13.07
C ILE A 100 30.84 -3.30 12.98
N ALA A 101 30.42 -2.65 14.06
CA ALA A 101 29.12 -1.98 14.10
C ALA A 101 29.09 -0.81 13.12
N GLN A 102 28.07 -0.78 12.25
CA GLN A 102 27.83 0.32 11.34
C GLN A 102 27.21 1.51 12.09
N ARG A 103 27.36 2.70 11.51
CA ARG A 103 26.68 3.90 12.00
C ARG A 103 25.18 3.67 11.95
N GLN A 104 24.48 4.00 13.04
CA GLN A 104 23.03 4.02 13.07
C GLN A 104 22.56 5.37 12.56
N ASP A 105 21.62 5.34 11.62
CA ASP A 105 20.86 6.51 11.25
C ASP A 105 19.83 6.82 12.35
N HIS A 106 19.51 8.10 12.52
CA HIS A 106 18.53 8.56 13.49
C HIS A 106 17.61 9.56 12.81
N LEU A 107 16.36 9.62 13.26
CA LEU A 107 15.42 10.63 12.81
C LEU A 107 15.82 11.99 13.39
N SER A 108 15.67 13.04 12.59
CA SER A 108 15.98 14.42 13.00
C SER A 108 15.00 14.96 14.06
N CYS A 109 13.79 14.41 14.08
CA CYS A 109 12.73 14.69 15.05
C CYS A 109 11.74 13.52 15.08
N PRO A 110 10.87 13.45 16.09
CA PRO A 110 9.76 12.51 16.08
C PRO A 110 8.76 12.82 14.96
N PHE A 111 8.14 11.80 14.39
CA PHE A 111 7.13 11.92 13.35
C PHE A 111 5.78 11.34 13.79
N LEU A 112 4.70 12.01 13.40
CA LEU A 112 3.38 11.42 13.36
C LEU A 112 3.26 10.65 12.05
N PHE A 113 3.19 9.34 12.17
CA PHE A 113 2.86 8.44 11.09
C PHE A 113 1.34 8.33 10.98
N PHE A 114 0.81 8.81 9.87
CA PHE A 114 -0.60 8.66 9.52
C PHE A 114 -0.72 7.79 8.27
N SER A 115 -1.42 6.68 8.41
CA SER A 115 -1.70 5.75 7.31
C SER A 115 -3.20 5.49 7.24
N ALA A 116 -3.75 5.54 6.03
CA ALA A 116 -5.14 5.26 5.75
C ALA A 116 -5.30 4.52 4.43
N ASP A 117 -6.08 3.45 4.44
CA ASP A 117 -6.35 2.60 3.30
C ASP A 117 -7.83 2.75 2.95
N PHE A 118 -8.13 3.25 1.76
CA PHE A 118 -9.49 3.60 1.37
C PHE A 118 -9.80 3.27 -0.09
N ASP A 119 -11.09 3.12 -0.40
CA ASP A 119 -11.57 2.81 -1.75
C ASP A 119 -11.13 3.86 -2.76
N SER A 120 -10.52 3.41 -3.87
CA SER A 120 -10.05 4.27 -4.95
C SER A 120 -10.23 3.58 -6.30
N LYS A 121 -10.61 4.35 -7.32
CA LYS A 121 -10.82 3.80 -8.67
C LYS A 121 -9.55 3.87 -9.51
N THR A 122 -8.77 4.92 -9.31
CA THR A 122 -7.66 5.27 -10.20
C THR A 122 -6.32 5.39 -9.50
N GLY A 123 -6.29 5.50 -8.18
CA GLY A 123 -5.07 5.79 -7.44
C GLY A 123 -4.58 7.22 -7.61
N SER A 124 -5.41 8.13 -8.14
CA SER A 124 -4.98 9.50 -8.41
C SER A 124 -4.92 10.37 -7.16
N ASP A 125 -4.01 11.34 -7.15
CA ASP A 125 -3.90 12.35 -6.11
C ASP A 125 -5.21 13.14 -5.89
N ALA A 126 -6.03 13.28 -6.93
CA ALA A 126 -7.33 13.93 -6.82
C ALA A 126 -8.32 13.12 -5.93
N GLU A 127 -8.27 11.79 -5.99
CA GLU A 127 -9.06 10.91 -5.12
C GLU A 127 -8.55 10.95 -3.68
N ARG A 128 -7.22 10.97 -3.48
CA ARG A 128 -6.62 11.23 -2.16
C ARG A 128 -7.11 12.56 -1.57
N ASP A 129 -7.05 13.64 -2.35
CA ASP A 129 -7.44 14.96 -1.88
C ASP A 129 -8.94 15.06 -1.63
N ALA A 130 -9.77 14.34 -2.38
CA ALA A 130 -11.20 14.22 -2.11
C ALA A 130 -11.47 13.48 -0.79
N TYR A 131 -10.83 12.34 -0.58
CA TYR A 131 -10.90 11.58 0.67
C TYR A 131 -10.50 12.42 1.88
N LEU A 132 -9.36 13.12 1.82
CA LEU A 132 -8.88 13.95 2.91
C LEU A 132 -9.80 15.14 3.22
N ARG A 133 -10.43 15.72 2.20
CA ARG A 133 -11.43 16.79 2.39
C ARG A 133 -12.71 16.29 3.05
N ASP A 134 -13.16 15.10 2.67
CA ASP A 134 -14.32 14.46 3.28
C ASP A 134 -14.03 14.08 4.75
N LEU A 135 -12.89 13.44 5.01
CA LEU A 135 -12.42 13.14 6.35
C LEU A 135 -12.31 14.39 7.22
N TRP A 136 -11.80 15.49 6.67
CA TRP A 136 -11.77 16.77 7.36
C TRP A 136 -13.17 17.28 7.70
N THR A 137 -14.08 17.27 6.73
CA THR A 137 -15.45 17.77 6.91
C THR A 137 -16.19 17.03 8.02
N GLN A 138 -15.95 15.73 8.16
CA GLN A 138 -16.60 14.89 9.16
C GLN A 138 -15.92 14.97 10.53
N SER A 139 -14.61 15.12 10.57
CA SER A 139 -13.79 14.89 11.77
C SER A 139 -12.80 16.01 12.11
N GLU A 140 -13.01 17.23 11.58
CA GLU A 140 -12.15 18.40 11.79
C GLU A 140 -11.78 18.62 13.27
N GLY A 141 -12.77 18.53 14.16
CA GLY A 141 -12.56 18.76 15.59
C GLY A 141 -11.54 17.80 16.22
N GLU A 142 -11.56 16.53 15.83
CA GLU A 142 -10.59 15.53 16.30
C GLU A 142 -9.25 15.66 15.58
N LEU A 143 -9.27 15.88 14.25
CA LEU A 143 -8.04 16.06 13.47
C LEU A 143 -7.23 17.27 13.96
N ARG A 144 -7.88 18.40 14.28
CA ARG A 144 -7.17 19.56 14.84
C ARG A 144 -6.50 19.25 16.17
N LYS A 145 -7.15 18.47 17.05
CA LYS A 145 -6.57 18.08 18.35
C LYS A 145 -5.33 17.21 18.20
N VAL A 146 -5.29 16.36 17.17
CA VAL A 146 -4.11 15.54 16.83
C VAL A 146 -3.03 16.37 16.14
N PHE A 147 -3.36 17.05 15.05
CA PHE A 147 -2.38 17.64 14.16
C PHE A 147 -1.82 18.98 14.66
N LYS A 148 -2.43 19.65 15.64
CA LYS A 148 -1.89 20.88 16.25
C LYS A 148 -0.47 20.72 16.82
N TYR A 149 -0.06 19.50 17.17
CA TYR A 149 1.29 19.21 17.66
C TYR A 149 2.32 19.05 16.52
N CYS A 150 1.87 18.98 15.27
CA CYS A 150 2.72 18.80 14.09
C CYS A 150 3.28 20.13 13.58
N LEU A 151 4.47 20.06 12.98
CA LEU A 151 5.21 21.23 12.52
C LEU A 151 4.46 21.98 11.41
N GLY A 152 4.15 23.25 11.68
CA GLY A 152 3.52 24.14 10.71
C GLY A 152 2.04 23.88 10.43
N PHE A 153 1.40 22.93 11.11
CA PHE A 153 -0.02 22.62 10.89
C PHE A 153 -0.91 23.86 11.11
N GLU A 154 -0.81 24.52 12.26
CA GLU A 154 -1.63 25.69 12.58
C GLU A 154 -1.39 26.88 11.64
N ALA A 155 -0.20 27.00 11.06
CA ALA A 155 0.10 28.05 10.10
C ALA A 155 -0.47 27.76 8.71
N ARG A 156 -0.51 26.48 8.32
CA ARG A 156 -0.80 26.03 6.96
C ARG A 156 -2.24 25.58 6.74
N VAL A 157 -2.90 25.05 7.77
CA VAL A 157 -4.22 24.40 7.66
C VAL A 157 -5.32 25.28 8.21
N ARG A 158 -6.18 25.76 7.32
CA ARG A 158 -7.34 26.62 7.64
C ARG A 158 -8.67 25.95 7.32
N ASP A 159 -8.68 25.08 6.31
CA ASP A 159 -9.85 24.45 5.72
C ASP A 159 -9.50 23.03 5.21
N ALA A 160 -10.50 22.34 4.66
CA ALA A 160 -10.36 20.99 4.14
C ALA A 160 -9.33 20.88 3.00
N ALA A 161 -9.23 21.90 2.13
CA ALA A 161 -8.33 21.88 0.98
C ALA A 161 -6.87 22.04 1.40
N SER A 162 -6.60 22.98 2.32
CA SER A 162 -5.29 23.18 2.92
C SER A 162 -4.86 22.01 3.79
N PHE A 163 -5.80 21.31 4.44
CA PHE A 163 -5.51 20.04 5.12
C PHE A 163 -5.06 18.95 4.14
N ALA A 164 -5.83 18.73 3.06
CA ALA A 164 -5.48 17.76 2.04
C ALA A 164 -4.08 18.04 1.46
N LYS A 165 -3.81 19.30 1.13
CA LYS A 165 -2.47 19.73 0.67
C LYS A 165 -1.38 19.49 1.72
N TYR A 166 -1.64 19.81 2.99
CA TYR A 166 -0.66 19.61 4.07
C TYR A 166 -0.28 18.14 4.20
N VAL A 167 -1.26 17.23 4.16
CA VAL A 167 -1.02 15.78 4.24
C VAL A 167 -0.33 15.27 2.98
N ALA A 168 -0.73 15.74 1.79
CA ALA A 168 -0.08 15.40 0.53
C ALA A 168 1.41 15.76 0.51
N ASP A 169 1.78 16.94 1.02
CA ASP A 169 3.17 17.39 1.11
C ASP A 169 4.01 16.53 2.09
N CYS A 170 3.36 15.75 2.97
CA CYS A 170 3.99 14.81 3.91
C CYS A 170 3.86 13.33 3.49
N GLN A 171 3.28 13.07 2.32
CA GLN A 171 3.09 11.71 1.83
C GLN A 171 4.42 11.12 1.35
N ILE A 172 4.62 9.85 1.67
CA ILE A 172 5.72 9.03 1.15
C ILE A 172 5.17 7.88 0.30
N GLU A 173 6.01 7.33 -0.56
CA GLU A 173 5.67 6.14 -1.34
C GLU A 173 5.45 4.93 -0.41
N THR A 174 4.31 4.27 -0.52
CA THR A 174 3.97 3.08 0.28
C THR A 174 4.63 1.87 -0.33
N THR A 175 5.61 1.24 0.30
CA THR A 175 6.40 0.18 -0.36
C THR A 175 5.81 -1.23 -0.26
N MET A 176 4.86 -1.48 0.64
CA MET A 176 4.19 -2.79 0.81
C MET A 176 2.71 -2.61 1.17
N PRO A 177 1.83 -2.34 0.18
CA PRO A 177 0.40 -2.41 0.41
C PRO A 177 -0.02 -3.87 0.67
N PHE A 178 -0.80 -4.12 1.72
CA PHE A 178 -1.42 -5.42 1.97
C PHE A 178 -2.93 -5.28 1.83
N HIS A 179 -3.44 -5.69 0.67
CA HIS A 179 -4.88 -5.70 0.39
C HIS A 179 -5.17 -6.83 -0.59
N ASP A 180 -5.59 -7.98 -0.06
CA ASP A 180 -5.90 -9.14 -0.88
C ASP A 180 -7.28 -9.69 -0.53
N TYR A 181 -8.26 -9.34 -1.37
CA TYR A 181 -9.61 -9.88 -1.34
C TYR A 181 -9.81 -10.98 -2.40
N TRP A 182 -8.76 -11.40 -3.13
CA TRP A 182 -8.85 -12.48 -4.10
C TRP A 182 -8.80 -13.84 -3.41
N ALA A 183 -9.94 -14.32 -2.90
CA ALA A 183 -10.05 -15.61 -2.21
C ALA A 183 -9.54 -16.82 -3.03
N HIS A 184 -9.54 -16.74 -4.36
CA HIS A 184 -9.12 -17.80 -5.27
C HIS A 184 -8.01 -17.38 -6.23
N GLY A 185 -7.29 -16.31 -5.90
CA GLY A 185 -6.29 -15.71 -6.77
C GLY A 185 -6.89 -14.86 -7.90
N VAL A 186 -6.04 -14.06 -8.53
CA VAL A 186 -6.44 -13.12 -9.59
C VAL A 186 -6.61 -13.89 -10.92
N PRO A 187 -7.76 -13.79 -11.60
CA PRO A 187 -7.99 -14.39 -12.90
C PRO A 187 -6.93 -13.94 -13.92
N ALA A 188 -6.37 -14.90 -14.67
CA ALA A 188 -5.26 -14.66 -15.59
C ALA A 188 -5.62 -13.68 -16.72
N ASP A 189 -6.90 -13.58 -17.09
CA ASP A 189 -7.44 -12.64 -18.07
C ASP A 189 -7.50 -11.20 -17.56
N LYS A 190 -7.53 -11.00 -16.24
CA LYS A 190 -7.53 -9.68 -15.60
C LYS A 190 -6.15 -9.19 -15.21
N LEU A 191 -5.16 -10.09 -15.17
CA LEU A 191 -3.78 -9.70 -14.93
C LEU A 191 -3.28 -8.84 -16.10
N PRO A 192 -2.44 -7.83 -15.83
CA PRO A 192 -1.62 -7.26 -16.88
C PRO A 192 -0.93 -8.42 -17.61
N SER A 193 -1.02 -8.47 -18.94
CA SER A 193 -0.29 -9.45 -19.75
C SER A 193 0.81 -8.75 -20.55
N VAL A 194 1.99 -9.35 -20.55
CA VAL A 194 3.07 -8.89 -21.42
C VAL A 194 2.70 -9.30 -22.83
N ALA A 195 2.47 -8.34 -23.72
CA ALA A 195 2.18 -8.64 -25.11
C ALA A 195 3.38 -9.39 -25.70
N LEU A 196 3.22 -10.69 -25.99
CA LEU A 196 4.26 -11.51 -26.60
C LEU A 196 4.79 -10.88 -27.92
N LYS A 197 3.95 -10.07 -28.58
CA LYS A 197 4.31 -9.28 -29.76
C LYS A 197 5.34 -8.19 -29.48
N THR A 198 5.31 -7.49 -28.34
CA THR A 198 6.28 -6.44 -28.04
C THR A 198 7.63 -7.03 -27.65
N VAL A 199 7.63 -8.09 -26.86
CA VAL A 199 8.85 -8.86 -26.54
C VAL A 199 9.41 -9.54 -27.79
N GLY A 200 8.54 -10.11 -28.63
CA GLY A 200 8.91 -10.72 -29.90
C GLY A 200 9.47 -9.74 -30.92
N LEU A 201 8.90 -8.53 -31.03
CA LEU A 201 9.42 -7.46 -31.88
C LEU A 201 10.76 -6.93 -31.39
N ALA A 202 10.93 -6.77 -30.06
CA ALA A 202 12.22 -6.42 -29.48
C ALA A 202 13.27 -7.51 -29.77
N GLY A 203 12.92 -8.79 -29.58
CA GLY A 203 13.77 -9.93 -29.92
C GLY A 203 14.13 -10.02 -31.41
N LEU A 204 13.16 -9.77 -32.30
CA LEU A 204 13.38 -9.70 -33.75
C LEU A 204 14.28 -8.53 -34.14
N GLY A 205 14.15 -7.38 -33.48
CA GLY A 205 15.04 -6.24 -33.68
C GLY A 205 16.50 -6.57 -33.32
N ILE A 206 16.73 -7.23 -32.19
CA ILE A 206 18.06 -7.73 -31.79
C ILE A 206 18.60 -8.70 -32.84
N PHE A 207 17.78 -9.66 -33.25
CA PHE A 207 18.16 -10.67 -34.24
C PHE A 207 18.48 -10.04 -35.60
N ALA A 208 17.69 -9.07 -36.06
CA ALA A 208 17.91 -8.37 -37.32
C ALA A 208 19.19 -7.52 -37.30
N VAL A 209 19.49 -6.84 -36.18
CA VAL A 209 20.76 -6.12 -35.99
C VAL A 209 21.94 -7.09 -35.99
N ALA A 210 21.84 -8.20 -35.27
CA ALA A 210 22.86 -9.24 -35.27
C ALA A 210 23.07 -9.84 -36.68
N ALA A 211 21.98 -10.14 -37.40
CA ALA A 211 22.02 -10.70 -38.75
C ALA A 211 22.59 -9.70 -39.78
N ALA A 212 22.25 -8.41 -39.69
CA ALA A 212 22.80 -7.37 -40.55
C ALA A 212 24.31 -7.18 -40.33
N LEU A 213 24.78 -7.29 -39.08
CA LEU A 213 26.20 -7.21 -38.73
C LEU A 213 26.97 -8.47 -39.18
N VAL A 214 26.35 -9.66 -39.11
CA VAL A 214 26.92 -10.90 -39.68
C VAL A 214 26.94 -10.87 -41.21
N TYR A 215 25.91 -10.31 -41.85
CA TYR A 215 25.89 -10.10 -43.30
C TYR A 215 27.00 -9.13 -43.74
N PHE A 216 27.24 -8.07 -42.96
CA PHE A 216 28.35 -7.13 -43.17
C PHE A 216 29.73 -7.78 -42.93
N TRP A 217 29.83 -8.79 -42.04
CA TRP A 217 31.03 -9.59 -41.78
C TRP A 217 31.41 -10.53 -42.94
N LEU A 218 30.44 -10.99 -43.73
CA LEU A 218 30.66 -11.92 -44.85
C LEU A 218 31.09 -11.24 -46.18
N LEU A 219 31.06 -9.90 -46.26
CA LEU A 219 31.49 -9.17 -47.46
C LEU A 219 33.01 -8.92 -47.43
N PRO A 220 33.77 -9.36 -48.45
CA PRO A 220 35.20 -9.55 -48.30
C PRO A 220 36.00 -8.30 -48.71
N HIS A 221 36.00 -7.22 -47.91
CA HIS A 221 37.02 -6.16 -47.96
C HIS A 221 37.47 -5.76 -46.54
N PHE A 222 38.51 -6.47 -46.07
CA PHE A 222 39.69 -5.93 -45.35
C PHE A 222 39.50 -5.18 -43.99
N LEU A 223 39.74 -5.92 -42.89
CA LEU A 223 40.52 -5.53 -41.70
C LEU A 223 40.25 -4.22 -40.92
N HIS A 224 39.16 -3.50 -41.15
CA HIS A 224 38.75 -2.37 -40.30
C HIS A 224 37.34 -2.59 -39.74
N GLY A 225 37.26 -3.01 -38.47
CA GLY A 225 35.99 -2.97 -37.73
C GLY A 225 35.53 -4.26 -37.07
N PHE A 226 36.28 -5.36 -37.08
CA PHE A 226 35.87 -6.60 -36.37
C PHE A 226 35.57 -6.36 -34.89
N ILE A 227 36.44 -5.61 -34.20
CA ILE A 227 36.24 -5.21 -32.81
C ILE A 227 35.03 -4.26 -32.70
N GLY A 228 34.88 -3.30 -33.62
CA GLY A 228 33.73 -2.38 -33.64
C GLY A 228 32.39 -3.08 -33.86
N ALA A 229 32.34 -4.09 -34.74
CA ALA A 229 31.17 -4.91 -35.01
C ALA A 229 30.83 -5.80 -33.82
N LEU A 230 31.83 -6.44 -33.20
CA LEU A 230 31.65 -7.20 -31.97
C LEU A 230 31.12 -6.31 -30.83
N LEU A 231 31.72 -5.13 -30.64
CA LEU A 231 31.27 -4.14 -29.65
C LEU A 231 29.85 -3.65 -29.95
N ALA A 232 29.49 -3.44 -31.22
CA ALA A 232 28.14 -3.06 -31.62
C ALA A 232 27.11 -4.18 -31.34
N ILE A 233 27.45 -5.45 -31.58
CA ILE A 233 26.60 -6.60 -31.23
C ILE A 233 26.40 -6.66 -29.71
N VAL A 234 27.49 -6.60 -28.95
CA VAL A 234 27.43 -6.64 -27.47
C VAL A 234 26.61 -5.47 -26.94
N ALA A 235 26.84 -4.25 -27.45
CA ALA A 235 26.07 -3.08 -27.09
C ALA A 235 24.59 -3.20 -27.47
N GLY A 236 24.27 -3.76 -28.64
CA GLY A 236 22.90 -3.99 -29.09
C GLY A 236 22.15 -5.01 -28.22
N VAL A 237 22.80 -6.14 -27.90
CA VAL A 237 22.25 -7.15 -26.99
C VAL A 237 22.06 -6.59 -25.59
N ALA A 238 23.05 -5.85 -25.06
CA ALA A 238 22.96 -5.21 -23.75
C ALA A 238 21.84 -4.17 -23.69
N ALA A 239 21.74 -3.30 -24.71
CA ALA A 239 20.70 -2.27 -24.79
C ALA A 239 19.30 -2.88 -24.85
N ALA A 240 19.13 -3.95 -25.61
CA ALA A 240 17.83 -4.60 -25.73
C ALA A 240 17.48 -5.45 -24.50
N GLY A 241 18.46 -6.10 -23.88
CA GLY A 241 18.30 -6.73 -22.58
C GLY A 241 17.88 -5.71 -21.51
N LEU A 242 18.51 -4.53 -21.50
CA LEU A 242 18.13 -3.42 -20.63
C LEU A 242 16.71 -2.92 -20.94
N ALA A 243 16.34 -2.77 -22.21
CA ALA A 243 14.99 -2.35 -22.59
C ALA A 243 13.92 -3.35 -22.14
N ILE A 244 14.16 -4.66 -22.32
CA ILE A 244 13.28 -5.72 -21.82
C ILE A 244 13.20 -5.68 -20.30
N TYR A 245 14.34 -5.55 -19.61
CA TYR A 245 14.40 -5.45 -18.16
C TYR A 245 13.59 -4.25 -17.63
N LEU A 246 13.80 -3.06 -18.19
CA LEU A 246 13.05 -1.85 -17.84
C LEU A 246 11.56 -1.99 -18.13
N TYR A 247 11.20 -2.64 -19.25
CA TYR A 247 9.81 -2.94 -19.58
C TYR A 247 9.17 -3.89 -18.57
N ILE A 248 9.87 -4.95 -18.15
CA ILE A 248 9.39 -5.88 -17.10
C ILE A 248 9.24 -5.15 -15.76
N LEU A 249 10.18 -4.27 -15.40
CA LEU A 249 10.07 -3.47 -14.18
C LEU A 249 8.89 -2.50 -14.23
N ASP A 250 8.67 -1.81 -15.35
CA ASP A 250 7.53 -0.91 -15.52
C ASP A 250 6.20 -1.68 -15.45
N PHE A 251 6.17 -2.84 -16.09
CA PHE A 251 5.03 -3.74 -16.07
C PHE A 251 4.71 -4.26 -14.67
N GLY A 252 5.71 -4.68 -13.91
CA GLY A 252 5.55 -5.12 -12.52
C GLY A 252 5.08 -4.03 -11.56
N LYS A 253 5.13 -2.75 -11.96
CA LYS A 253 4.61 -1.61 -11.17
C LYS A 253 3.12 -1.33 -11.41
N LYS A 254 2.49 -2.00 -12.37
CA LYS A 254 1.07 -1.81 -12.66
C LYS A 254 0.23 -2.38 -11.52
N PRO A 255 -0.77 -1.63 -11.03
CA PRO A 255 -1.63 -2.11 -9.96
C PRO A 255 -2.42 -3.33 -10.42
N PHE A 256 -2.70 -4.22 -9.47
CA PHE A 256 -3.64 -5.31 -9.65
C PHE A 256 -5.06 -4.76 -9.80
N PRO A 257 -5.91 -5.45 -10.58
CA PRO A 257 -7.31 -5.10 -10.68
C PRO A 257 -8.01 -5.31 -9.34
N ALA A 258 -8.99 -4.45 -9.05
CA ALA A 258 -9.87 -4.63 -7.90
C ALA A 258 -10.58 -6.00 -7.96
N ALA A 259 -10.68 -6.66 -6.81
CA ALA A 259 -11.50 -7.85 -6.68
C ALA A 259 -12.99 -7.45 -6.78
N PRO A 260 -13.86 -8.35 -7.28
CA PRO A 260 -15.30 -8.14 -7.16
C PRO A 260 -15.69 -8.01 -5.68
N ASP A 261 -16.66 -7.15 -5.39
CA ASP A 261 -17.27 -7.00 -4.06
C ASP A 261 -16.24 -6.67 -2.95
N SER A 262 -15.19 -5.91 -3.29
CA SER A 262 -14.07 -5.58 -2.40
C SER A 262 -14.12 -4.16 -1.84
N THR A 263 -15.18 -3.41 -2.10
CA THR A 263 -15.34 -2.06 -1.53
C THR A 263 -15.75 -2.15 -0.06
N LEU A 264 -15.54 -1.09 0.73
CA LEU A 264 -15.93 -1.15 2.14
C LEU A 264 -17.43 -1.44 2.31
N PRO A 265 -18.37 -0.83 1.55
CA PRO A 265 -19.78 -1.19 1.60
C PRO A 265 -20.05 -2.69 1.37
N ASP A 266 -19.38 -3.31 0.38
CA ASP A 266 -19.51 -4.73 0.09
C ASP A 266 -18.99 -5.60 1.24
N VAL A 267 -17.83 -5.25 1.79
CA VAL A 267 -17.22 -5.95 2.93
C VAL A 267 -18.12 -5.87 4.16
N LEU A 268 -18.65 -4.68 4.48
CA LEU A 268 -19.58 -4.48 5.59
C LEU A 268 -20.88 -5.27 5.38
N LYS A 269 -21.36 -5.35 4.14
CA LYS A 269 -22.52 -6.17 3.80
C LYS A 269 -22.23 -7.66 4.02
N ALA A 270 -21.07 -8.14 3.58
CA ALA A 270 -20.68 -9.53 3.76
C ALA A 270 -20.54 -9.90 5.25
N LEU A 271 -19.93 -9.02 6.06
CA LEU A 271 -19.81 -9.22 7.51
C LEU A 271 -21.19 -9.24 8.19
N TYR A 272 -22.08 -8.33 7.82
CA TYR A 272 -23.46 -8.31 8.29
C TYR A 272 -24.18 -9.61 7.96
N LEU A 273 -24.16 -10.03 6.69
CA LEU A 273 -24.82 -11.25 6.23
C LEU A 273 -24.25 -12.49 6.93
N ARG A 274 -22.94 -12.55 7.14
CA ARG A 274 -22.31 -13.65 7.90
C ARG A 274 -22.87 -13.74 9.32
N ARG A 275 -23.02 -12.60 10.01
CA ARG A 275 -23.58 -12.55 11.36
C ARG A 275 -25.05 -12.98 11.36
N GLU A 276 -25.87 -12.38 10.52
CA GLU A 276 -27.31 -12.67 10.50
C GLU A 276 -27.59 -14.10 10.02
N LEU A 277 -26.80 -14.63 9.08
CA LEU A 277 -26.91 -16.03 8.65
C LEU A 277 -26.50 -17.00 9.76
N THR A 278 -25.49 -16.63 10.57
CA THR A 278 -25.10 -17.43 11.74
C THR A 278 -26.24 -17.51 12.75
N ARG A 279 -26.91 -16.38 13.02
CA ARG A 279 -28.10 -16.35 13.91
C ARG A 279 -29.25 -17.16 13.33
N PHE A 280 -29.57 -16.95 12.05
CA PHE A 280 -30.57 -17.75 11.34
C PHE A 280 -30.29 -19.25 11.47
N ALA A 281 -29.04 -19.67 11.25
CA ALA A 281 -28.65 -21.08 11.35
C ALA A 281 -28.82 -21.63 12.77
N ILE A 282 -28.53 -20.84 13.80
CA ILE A 282 -28.73 -21.21 15.21
C ILE A 282 -30.22 -21.34 15.54
N ASP A 283 -31.03 -20.37 15.13
CA ASP A 283 -32.46 -20.32 15.47
C ASP A 283 -33.28 -21.41 14.77
N ASN A 284 -32.81 -21.91 13.63
CA ASN A 284 -33.53 -22.87 12.80
C ASN A 284 -32.96 -24.31 12.87
N GLN A 285 -32.09 -24.62 13.84
CA GLN A 285 -31.46 -25.95 13.96
C GLN A 285 -32.48 -27.09 14.14
N VAL A 286 -33.56 -26.84 14.87
CA VAL A 286 -34.60 -27.85 15.15
C VAL A 286 -35.34 -28.23 13.88
N ASP A 287 -35.79 -27.23 13.11
CA ASP A 287 -36.49 -27.47 11.85
C ASP A 287 -35.55 -28.08 10.79
N ALA A 288 -34.26 -27.70 10.81
CA ALA A 288 -33.25 -28.30 9.94
C ALA A 288 -32.95 -29.78 10.25
N ALA A 289 -33.10 -30.20 11.51
CA ALA A 289 -32.94 -31.60 11.92
C ALA A 289 -34.23 -32.45 11.75
N GLY A 290 -35.37 -31.80 11.51
CA GLY A 290 -36.65 -32.46 11.31
C GLY A 290 -36.68 -33.28 10.02
N THR A 291 -37.28 -34.47 10.07
CA THR A 291 -37.44 -35.35 8.90
C THR A 291 -38.83 -35.28 8.27
N ASP A 292 -39.74 -34.50 8.86
CA ASP A 292 -41.10 -34.34 8.37
C ASP A 292 -41.24 -33.19 7.35
N PRO A 293 -42.22 -33.26 6.43
CA PRO A 293 -42.44 -32.21 5.43
C PRO A 293 -42.77 -30.83 6.01
N ALA A 294 -43.37 -30.77 7.21
CA ALA A 294 -43.73 -29.49 7.81
C ALA A 294 -42.50 -28.74 8.31
N SER A 295 -41.49 -29.44 8.85
CA SER A 295 -40.20 -28.87 9.23
C SER A 295 -39.45 -28.29 8.01
N ALA A 296 -39.44 -29.01 6.88
CA ALA A 296 -38.87 -28.50 5.64
C ALA A 296 -39.58 -27.23 5.12
N GLN A 297 -40.91 -27.20 5.19
CA GLN A 297 -41.69 -26.02 4.79
C GLN A 297 -41.41 -24.82 5.71
N ARG A 298 -41.36 -25.02 7.04
CA ARG A 298 -41.03 -23.94 7.99
C ARG A 298 -39.64 -23.37 7.74
N LEU A 299 -38.64 -24.22 7.49
CA LEU A 299 -37.29 -23.76 7.16
C LEU A 299 -37.26 -22.94 5.86
N TYR A 300 -37.99 -23.37 4.82
CA TYR A 300 -38.10 -22.62 3.57
C TYR A 300 -38.74 -21.24 3.78
N ASP A 301 -39.85 -21.18 4.51
CA ASP A 301 -40.56 -19.93 4.79
C ASP A 301 -39.70 -18.99 5.65
N ALA A 302 -38.99 -19.54 6.65
CA ALA A 302 -38.04 -18.79 7.47
C ALA A 302 -36.87 -18.25 6.63
N PHE A 303 -36.33 -19.05 5.70
CA PHE A 303 -35.27 -18.61 4.81
C PHE A 303 -35.74 -17.52 3.85
N LYS A 304 -36.96 -17.63 3.32
CA LYS A 304 -37.56 -16.57 2.49
C LYS A 304 -37.69 -15.26 3.28
N ALA A 305 -38.21 -15.32 4.50
CA ALA A 305 -38.28 -14.16 5.38
C ALA A 305 -36.89 -13.58 5.70
N PHE A 306 -35.87 -14.43 5.88
CA PHE A 306 -34.48 -14.01 6.06
C PHE A 306 -33.97 -13.23 4.85
N ILE A 307 -34.20 -13.72 3.62
CA ILE A 307 -33.79 -13.03 2.39
C ILE A 307 -34.51 -11.69 2.24
N ASP A 308 -35.82 -11.65 2.48
CA ASP A 308 -36.63 -10.44 2.37
C ASP A 308 -36.20 -9.37 3.39
N ALA A 309 -35.84 -9.79 4.61
CA ALA A 309 -35.40 -8.89 5.68
C ALA A 309 -33.97 -8.37 5.47
N ASN A 310 -33.03 -9.24 5.09
CA ASN A 310 -31.59 -8.91 5.04
C ASN A 310 -31.12 -8.43 3.66
N LYS A 311 -31.91 -8.66 2.61
CA LYS A 311 -31.66 -8.25 1.23
C LYS A 311 -30.20 -8.46 0.78
N PRO A 312 -29.73 -9.70 0.60
CA PRO A 312 -28.30 -9.96 0.41
C PRO A 312 -27.65 -9.23 -0.77
N GLY A 313 -28.38 -9.00 -1.86
CA GLY A 313 -27.88 -8.27 -3.04
C GLY A 313 -27.99 -6.74 -2.97
N ASP A 314 -28.54 -6.19 -1.88
CA ASP A 314 -28.67 -4.75 -1.66
C ASP A 314 -27.59 -4.28 -0.68
N VAL A 315 -26.49 -3.76 -1.22
CA VAL A 315 -25.31 -3.29 -0.47
C VAL A 315 -25.63 -2.03 0.36
N GLU A 316 -26.54 -1.19 -0.15
CA GLU A 316 -27.06 0.01 0.55
C GLU A 316 -28.15 -0.32 1.58
N GLY A 317 -28.64 -1.57 1.56
CA GLY A 317 -29.65 -2.08 2.48
C GLY A 317 -29.10 -2.35 3.89
N PRO A 318 -29.74 -3.26 4.65
CA PRO A 318 -29.25 -3.65 5.97
C PRO A 318 -27.80 -4.13 5.89
N THR A 319 -26.92 -3.43 6.61
CA THR A 319 -25.47 -3.65 6.60
C THR A 319 -24.86 -3.34 7.97
N GLN A 320 -23.60 -3.71 8.14
CA GLN A 320 -22.85 -3.44 9.36
C GLN A 320 -22.39 -1.98 9.36
N LYS A 321 -22.53 -1.29 10.49
CA LYS A 321 -21.95 0.05 10.63
C LYS A 321 -20.42 -0.02 10.61
N PRO A 322 -19.72 0.92 9.97
CA PRO A 322 -18.27 0.94 10.04
C PRO A 322 -17.79 1.07 11.48
N GLY A 323 -16.66 0.42 11.80
CA GLY A 323 -16.11 0.38 13.16
C GLY A 323 -16.88 -0.51 14.15
N ALA A 324 -18.02 -1.09 13.76
CA ALA A 324 -18.71 -2.08 14.58
C ALA A 324 -17.87 -3.35 14.70
N ILE A 325 -17.67 -3.81 15.92
CA ILE A 325 -17.06 -5.12 16.18
C ILE A 325 -18.20 -6.11 16.29
N GLY A 326 -18.43 -6.88 15.22
CA GLY A 326 -19.45 -7.92 15.21
C GLY A 326 -19.06 -9.06 16.13
N ILE A 327 -19.87 -9.31 17.16
CA ILE A 327 -20.00 -10.61 17.83
C ILE A 327 -21.30 -11.26 17.34
#